data_AF-A0A1G1F4N1-F1
#
_entry.id   AF-A0A1G1F4N1-F1
#
_cell.length_a   1.000
_cell.length_b   1.000
_cell.length_c   1.000
_cell.angle_alpha   90.00
_cell.angle_beta   90.00
_cell.angle_gamma   90.00
#
_symmetry.space_group_name_H-M   'P 1'
#
loop_
_entity.id
_entity.type
_entity.pdbx_description
1 polymer ?
#
loop_
_entity_poly.entity_id
_entity_poly.type
_entity_poly.pdbx_seq_one_letter_code
_entity_poly.pdbx_strand_id
1 'polypeptide(L)'
;MVDTKISYEDRSQQDLKAAYRIAALIGAVMILSLFIYAAVVEFFKDDPSIARPRMPAETVEIMRYTLLGVTTVLFFATGYLQKLFLSGKAAKQGSAVQHFITGAVISYALCESVAIYGLVLFFLGGQALDFYLFMGLSLLFFLVYFPRYATWEALVKEGRKKAPGAKGK
;
A
#
# COMPACT_ATOMS: atom_id res chain seq x y z
N MET A 1 28.71 -13.74 -28.27
CA MET A 1 28.66 -13.55 -26.80
C MET A 1 28.16 -12.17 -26.37
N VAL A 2 28.34 -11.11 -27.20
CA VAL A 2 27.82 -9.75 -26.91
C VAL A 2 26.30 -9.66 -27.11
N ASP A 3 25.75 -10.24 -28.18
CA ASP A 3 24.30 -10.25 -28.46
C ASP A 3 23.46 -10.86 -27.33
N THR A 4 23.96 -11.93 -26.70
CA THR A 4 23.26 -12.61 -25.62
C THR A 4 23.13 -11.71 -24.38
N LYS A 5 24.16 -10.91 -24.05
CA LYS A 5 24.10 -9.99 -22.90
C LYS A 5 23.10 -8.85 -23.11
N ILE A 6 23.07 -8.27 -24.31
CA ILE A 6 22.14 -7.19 -24.66
C ILE A 6 20.69 -7.70 -24.58
N SER A 7 20.42 -8.90 -25.11
CA SER A 7 19.11 -9.53 -25.04
C SER A 7 18.61 -9.80 -23.61
N TYR A 8 19.51 -10.19 -22.69
CA TYR A 8 19.15 -10.41 -21.28
C TYR A 8 18.87 -9.11 -20.52
N GLU A 9 19.62 -8.04 -20.79
CA GLU A 9 19.41 -6.74 -20.14
C GLU A 9 18.09 -6.09 -20.55
N ASP A 10 17.75 -6.16 -21.84
CA ASP A 10 16.46 -5.63 -22.32
C ASP A 10 15.27 -6.39 -21.74
N ARG A 11 15.34 -7.73 -21.66
CA ARG A 11 14.26 -8.56 -21.07
C ARG A 11 14.07 -8.25 -19.57
N SER A 12 15.17 -8.15 -18.82
CA SER A 12 15.13 -7.78 -17.38
C SER A 12 14.49 -6.41 -17.13
N GLN A 13 14.75 -5.43 -17.99
CA GLN A 13 14.16 -4.08 -17.88
C GLN A 13 12.67 -4.08 -18.24
N GLN A 14 12.28 -4.87 -19.24
CA GLN A 14 10.88 -5.05 -19.63
C GLN A 14 10.06 -5.70 -18.50
N ASP A 15 10.58 -6.76 -17.87
CA ASP A 15 9.91 -7.45 -16.76
C ASP A 15 9.71 -6.52 -15.54
N LEU A 16 10.71 -5.69 -15.22
CA LEU A 16 10.61 -4.71 -14.14
C LEU A 16 9.56 -3.63 -14.42
N LYS A 17 9.51 -3.11 -15.65
CA LYS A 17 8.50 -2.14 -16.07
C LYS A 17 7.09 -2.74 -16.04
N ALA A 18 6.94 -3.99 -16.49
CA ALA A 18 5.66 -4.70 -16.44
C ALA A 18 5.17 -4.88 -15.00
N ALA A 19 6.04 -5.35 -14.11
CA ALA A 19 5.73 -5.52 -12.70
C ALA A 19 5.38 -4.21 -11.98
N TYR A 20 6.14 -3.14 -12.26
CA TYR A 20 5.82 -1.82 -11.75
C TYR A 20 4.43 -1.35 -12.22
N ARG A 21 4.10 -1.53 -13.50
CA ARG A 21 2.78 -1.16 -14.05
C ARG A 21 1.66 -1.92 -13.36
N ILE A 22 1.86 -3.22 -13.11
CA ILE A 22 0.88 -4.05 -12.39
C ILE A 22 0.70 -3.52 -10.96
N ALA A 23 1.81 -3.30 -10.22
CA ALA A 23 1.73 -2.78 -8.86
C ALA A 23 1.07 -1.39 -8.81
N ALA A 24 1.45 -0.48 -9.70
CA ALA A 24 0.86 0.86 -9.78
C ALA A 24 -0.64 0.81 -10.16
N LEU A 25 -1.04 -0.09 -11.06
CA LEU A 25 -2.44 -0.31 -11.40
C LEU A 25 -3.23 -0.81 -10.19
N ILE A 26 -2.70 -1.79 -9.45
CA ILE A 26 -3.33 -2.28 -8.22
C ILE A 26 -3.48 -1.13 -7.22
N GLY A 27 -2.42 -0.35 -6.99
CA GLY A 27 -2.47 0.82 -6.11
C GLY A 27 -3.53 1.83 -6.54
N ALA A 28 -3.66 2.11 -7.84
CA ALA A 28 -4.67 3.01 -8.37
C ALA A 28 -6.10 2.49 -8.15
N VAL A 29 -6.33 1.18 -8.34
CA VAL A 29 -7.63 0.54 -8.08
C VAL A 29 -7.97 0.56 -6.58
N MET A 30 -6.99 0.33 -5.71
CA MET A 30 -7.16 0.41 -4.25
C MET A 30 -7.37 1.84 -3.75
N ILE A 31 -6.84 2.85 -4.46
CA ILE A 31 -7.20 4.25 -4.18
C ILE A 31 -8.62 4.53 -4.64
N LEU A 32 -9.03 3.98 -5.80
CA LEU A 32 -10.39 4.12 -6.31
C LEU A 32 -11.44 3.49 -5.37
N SER A 33 -11.13 2.37 -4.72
CA SER A 33 -12.04 1.76 -3.73
C SER A 33 -12.35 2.68 -2.55
N LEU A 34 -11.42 3.55 -2.14
CA LEU A 34 -11.68 4.57 -1.11
C LEU A 34 -12.81 5.53 -1.50
N PHE A 35 -12.89 5.89 -2.78
CA PHE A 35 -14.00 6.72 -3.28
C PHE A 35 -15.32 5.95 -3.34
N ILE A 36 -15.26 4.64 -3.58
CA ILE A 36 -16.44 3.77 -3.46
C ILE A 36 -16.93 3.77 -2.00
N TYR A 37 -16.04 3.67 -1.02
CA TYR A 37 -16.41 3.77 0.39
C TYR A 37 -16.99 5.15 0.72
N ALA A 38 -16.43 6.22 0.16
CA ALA A 38 -16.98 7.57 0.32
C ALA A 38 -18.38 7.70 -0.28
N ALA A 39 -18.62 7.11 -1.46
CA ALA A 39 -19.95 7.06 -2.05
C ALA A 39 -20.93 6.29 -1.13
N VAL A 40 -20.52 5.15 -0.58
CA VAL A 40 -21.33 4.38 0.39
C VAL A 40 -21.71 5.27 1.58
N VAL A 41 -20.76 5.97 2.19
CA VAL A 41 -21.05 6.88 3.31
C VAL A 41 -21.98 8.01 2.89
N GLU A 42 -21.75 8.63 1.73
CA GLU A 42 -22.59 9.72 1.22
C GLU A 42 -24.03 9.28 0.92
N PHE A 43 -24.22 8.06 0.43
CA PHE A 43 -25.56 7.49 0.20
C PHE A 43 -26.29 7.16 1.50
N PHE A 44 -25.56 6.68 2.52
CA PHE A 44 -26.18 6.18 3.75
C PHE A 44 -26.19 7.18 4.92
N LYS A 45 -25.49 8.32 4.83
CA LYS A 45 -25.44 9.30 5.92
C LYS A 45 -26.81 9.91 6.27
N ASP A 46 -27.69 10.00 5.28
CA ASP A 46 -29.03 10.57 5.44
C ASP A 46 -30.07 9.49 5.80
N ASP A 47 -29.70 8.21 5.71
CA ASP A 47 -30.58 7.09 6.05
C ASP A 47 -30.61 6.89 7.59
N PRO A 48 -31.74 7.15 8.27
CA PRO A 48 -31.83 7.01 9.71
C PRO A 48 -31.65 5.56 10.19
N SER A 49 -31.86 4.55 9.34
CA SER A 49 -31.65 3.15 9.72
C SER A 49 -30.16 2.77 9.78
N ILE A 50 -29.31 3.51 9.07
CA ILE A 50 -27.88 3.24 8.95
C ILE A 50 -27.04 4.23 9.74
N ALA A 51 -27.33 5.52 9.65
CA ALA A 51 -26.56 6.58 10.30
C ALA A 51 -26.97 6.86 11.76
N ARG A 52 -27.93 6.11 12.33
CA ARG A 52 -28.21 6.20 13.77
C ARG A 52 -27.04 5.62 14.58
N PRO A 53 -26.57 6.32 15.63
CA PRO A 53 -25.58 5.78 16.54
C PRO A 53 -26.05 4.44 17.11
N ARG A 54 -25.28 3.38 16.86
CA ARG A 54 -25.53 2.03 17.42
C ARG A 54 -24.87 1.87 18.78
N MET A 55 -23.90 2.72 19.10
CA MET A 55 -23.14 2.70 20.33
C MET A 55 -23.20 4.06 21.04
N PRO A 56 -23.00 4.11 22.37
CA PRO A 56 -22.84 5.36 23.10
C PRO A 56 -21.70 6.20 22.52
N ALA A 57 -21.85 7.53 22.54
CA ALA A 57 -20.84 8.44 22.01
C ALA A 57 -19.47 8.24 22.68
N GLU A 58 -19.44 7.96 23.98
CA GLU A 58 -18.22 7.65 24.74
C GLU A 58 -17.49 6.43 24.19
N THR A 59 -18.21 5.35 23.86
CA THR A 59 -17.60 4.14 23.29
C THR A 59 -17.00 4.40 21.91
N VAL A 60 -17.73 5.14 21.06
CA VAL A 60 -17.25 5.50 19.71
C VAL A 60 -16.02 6.39 19.79
N GLU A 61 -15.99 7.33 20.74
CA GLU A 61 -14.85 8.20 20.97
C GLU A 61 -13.60 7.41 21.42
N ILE A 62 -13.74 6.48 22.37
CA ILE A 62 -12.66 5.59 22.78
C ILE A 62 -12.16 4.74 21.60
N MET A 63 -13.07 4.21 20.79
CA MET A 63 -12.72 3.46 19.59
C MET A 63 -11.97 4.33 18.58
N ARG A 64 -12.40 5.58 18.36
CA ARG A 64 -11.74 6.53 17.47
C ARG A 64 -10.29 6.76 17.87
N TYR A 65 -10.04 7.08 19.14
CA TYR A 65 -8.66 7.29 19.62
C TYR A 65 -7.82 6.01 19.59
N THR A 66 -8.42 4.86 19.90
CA THR A 66 -7.74 3.57 19.83
C THR A 66 -7.34 3.25 18.38
N LEU A 67 -8.25 3.42 17.43
CA LEU A 67 -7.99 3.19 16.01
C LEU A 67 -6.99 4.20 15.45
N LEU A 68 -6.99 5.46 15.90
CA LEU A 68 -5.94 6.42 15.56
C LEU A 68 -4.55 5.97 16.05
N GLY A 69 -4.48 5.42 17.26
CA GLY A 69 -3.27 4.78 17.78
C GLY A 69 -2.82 3.61 16.90
N VAL A 70 -3.74 2.73 16.52
CA VAL A 70 -3.47 1.60 15.61
C VAL A 70 -3.00 2.09 14.24
N THR A 71 -3.64 3.10 13.65
CA THR A 71 -3.22 3.71 12.39
C THR A 71 -1.79 4.25 12.45
N THR A 72 -1.42 4.85 13.58
CA THR A 72 -0.05 5.32 13.81
C THR A 72 0.94 4.15 13.82
N VAL A 73 0.61 3.05 14.51
CA VAL A 73 1.44 1.83 14.49
C VAL A 73 1.54 1.24 13.08
N LEU A 74 0.43 1.22 12.33
CA LEU A 74 0.39 0.73 10.95
C LEU A 74 1.25 1.56 10.01
N PHE A 75 1.35 2.88 10.22
CA PHE A 75 2.27 3.73 9.46
C PHE A 75 3.72 3.22 9.60
N PHE A 76 4.19 3.09 10.85
CA PHE A 76 5.54 2.62 11.12
C PHE A 76 5.76 1.19 10.63
N ALA A 77 4.78 0.30 10.83
CA ALA A 77 4.82 -1.08 10.35
C ALA A 77 4.95 -1.14 8.82
N THR A 78 4.14 -0.37 8.09
CA THR A 78 4.17 -0.32 6.62
C THR A 78 5.54 0.13 6.12
N GLY A 79 6.12 1.17 6.73
CA GLY A 79 7.48 1.60 6.40
C GLY A 79 8.56 0.56 6.69
N TYR A 80 8.41 -0.21 7.78
CA TYR A 80 9.32 -1.30 8.12
C TYR A 80 9.20 -2.49 7.16
N LEU A 81 7.97 -2.92 6.85
CA LEU A 81 7.67 -3.99 5.90
C LEU A 81 8.20 -3.64 4.50
N GLN A 82 7.98 -2.40 4.04
CA GLN A 82 8.49 -1.95 2.75
C GLN A 82 10.02 -2.03 2.72
N LYS A 83 10.71 -1.56 3.77
CA LYS A 83 12.17 -1.69 3.87
C LYS A 83 12.63 -3.16 3.90
N LEU A 84 11.90 -4.03 4.58
CA LEU A 84 12.22 -5.46 4.65
C LEU A 84 12.11 -6.13 3.28
N PHE A 85 11.00 -5.92 2.58
CA PHE A 85 10.76 -6.46 1.23
C PHE A 85 11.65 -5.83 0.16
N LEU A 86 12.01 -4.54 0.33
CA LEU A 86 12.94 -3.84 -0.55
C LEU A 86 14.42 -4.16 -0.23
N SER A 87 14.72 -4.71 0.94
CA SER A 87 16.09 -5.09 1.29
C SER A 87 16.55 -6.26 0.41
N GLY A 88 17.65 -6.06 -0.32
CA GLY A 88 18.15 -6.96 -1.38
C GLY A 88 18.51 -8.40 -0.99
N LYS A 89 18.22 -8.85 0.24
CA LYS A 89 18.29 -10.27 0.62
C LYS A 89 17.22 -11.10 -0.11
N ALA A 90 16.02 -10.55 -0.33
CA ALA A 90 14.94 -11.23 -1.07
C ALA A 90 15.23 -11.36 -2.58
N ALA A 91 16.03 -10.44 -3.14
CA ALA A 91 16.39 -10.42 -4.56
C ALA A 91 17.35 -11.56 -4.99
N LYS A 92 17.91 -12.33 -4.05
CA LYS A 92 18.87 -13.41 -4.34
C LYS A 92 18.27 -14.68 -4.95
N GLN A 93 16.95 -14.86 -4.94
CA GLN A 93 16.29 -16.10 -5.39
C GLN A 93 15.42 -15.87 -6.63
N GLY A 94 15.99 -15.43 -7.77
CA GLY A 94 15.37 -15.57 -9.11
C GLY A 94 14.01 -14.89 -9.40
N SER A 95 13.27 -14.42 -8.40
CA SER A 95 11.93 -13.83 -8.47
C SER A 95 11.87 -12.48 -7.75
N ALA A 96 12.97 -11.72 -7.81
CA ALA A 96 13.07 -10.39 -7.19
C ALA A 96 11.85 -9.51 -7.54
N VAL A 97 11.37 -9.62 -8.77
CA VAL A 97 10.18 -8.92 -9.29
C VAL A 97 8.90 -9.26 -8.52
N GLN A 98 8.63 -10.53 -8.25
CA GLN A 98 7.44 -10.99 -7.52
C GLN A 98 7.44 -10.46 -6.08
N HIS A 99 8.60 -10.48 -5.43
CA HIS A 99 8.74 -9.98 -4.05
C HIS A 99 8.44 -8.48 -3.93
N PHE A 100 8.86 -7.69 -4.92
CA PHE A 100 8.57 -6.25 -4.93
C PHE A 100 7.07 -5.98 -5.13
N ILE A 101 6.39 -6.75 -5.98
CA ILE A 101 4.93 -6.64 -6.16
C ILE A 101 4.23 -6.99 -4.83
N THR A 102 4.57 -8.12 -4.21
CA THR A 102 3.96 -8.55 -2.94
C THR A 102 4.14 -7.51 -1.84
N GLY A 103 5.35 -6.94 -1.69
CA GLY A 103 5.60 -5.90 -0.71
C GLY A 103 4.78 -4.63 -0.96
N ALA A 104 4.60 -4.22 -2.21
CA ALA A 104 3.76 -3.08 -2.57
C ALA A 104 2.28 -3.36 -2.26
N VAL A 105 1.77 -4.53 -2.64
CA VAL A 105 0.37 -4.93 -2.39
C VAL A 105 0.07 -5.00 -0.89
N ILE A 106 0.96 -5.58 -0.09
CA ILE A 106 0.82 -5.59 1.38
C ILE A 106 0.76 -4.17 1.91
N SER A 107 1.64 -3.28 1.43
CA SER A 107 1.65 -1.88 1.86
C SER A 107 0.32 -1.18 1.53
N TYR A 108 -0.24 -1.42 0.34
CA TYR A 108 -1.55 -0.89 -0.04
C TYR A 108 -2.69 -1.42 0.82
N ALA A 109 -2.70 -2.72 1.12
CA ALA A 109 -3.71 -3.31 1.99
C ALA A 109 -3.66 -2.71 3.40
N LEU A 110 -2.47 -2.42 3.92
CA LEU A 110 -2.30 -1.72 5.20
C LEU A 110 -2.74 -0.25 5.12
N CYS A 111 -2.60 0.40 3.97
CA CYS A 111 -3.13 1.75 3.77
C CYS A 111 -4.67 1.72 3.71
N GLU A 112 -5.26 0.78 2.98
CA GLU A 112 -6.71 0.65 2.82
C GLU A 112 -7.41 0.28 4.13
N SER A 113 -6.79 -0.55 4.98
CA SER A 113 -7.35 -0.93 6.29
C SER A 113 -7.63 0.29 7.19
N VAL A 114 -6.83 1.35 7.07
CA VAL A 114 -7.05 2.62 7.78
C VAL A 114 -8.40 3.23 7.39
N ALA A 115 -8.76 3.24 6.10
CA ALA A 115 -10.05 3.75 5.67
C ALA A 115 -11.21 2.84 6.11
N ILE A 116 -10.99 1.53 6.15
CA ILE A 116 -11.97 0.57 6.68
C ILE A 116 -12.28 0.87 8.16
N TYR A 117 -11.30 1.28 8.96
CA TYR A 117 -11.55 1.71 10.35
C TYR A 117 -12.50 2.91 10.42
N GLY A 118 -12.32 3.89 9.54
CA GLY A 118 -13.25 5.01 9.40
C GLY A 118 -14.66 4.58 9.01
N LEU A 119 -14.77 3.61 8.09
CA LEU A 119 -16.05 3.09 7.62
C LEU A 119 -16.78 2.36 8.75
N VAL A 120 -16.05 1.55 9.53
CA VAL A 120 -16.58 0.88 10.73
C VAL A 120 -17.07 1.91 11.75
N LEU A 121 -16.29 2.97 12.01
CA LEU A 121 -16.70 4.04 12.92
C LEU A 121 -17.97 4.77 12.43
N PHE A 122 -18.09 5.02 11.13
CA PHE A 122 -19.32 5.59 10.56
C PHE A 122 -20.54 4.71 10.83
N PHE A 123 -20.44 3.39 10.60
CA PHE A 123 -21.58 2.49 10.87
C PHE A 123 -21.90 2.34 12.36
N LEU A 124 -20.94 2.54 13.25
CA LEU A 124 -21.15 2.43 14.70
C LEU A 124 -21.64 3.75 15.33
N GLY A 125 -21.05 4.87 14.95
CA GLY A 125 -21.30 6.20 15.52
C GLY A 125 -22.20 7.11 14.69
N GLY A 126 -22.44 6.79 13.42
CA GLY A 126 -23.28 7.59 12.52
C GLY A 126 -22.64 8.87 11.99
N GLN A 127 -21.39 9.18 12.40
CA GLN A 127 -20.71 10.42 12.03
C GLN A 127 -19.88 10.22 10.77
N ALA A 128 -20.30 10.79 9.64
CA ALA A 128 -19.56 10.71 8.37
C ALA A 128 -18.15 11.33 8.47
N LEU A 129 -17.96 12.30 9.37
CA LEU A 129 -16.67 12.95 9.61
C LEU A 129 -15.59 11.95 10.08
N ASP A 130 -15.98 10.91 10.82
CA ASP A 130 -15.05 9.85 11.24
C ASP A 130 -14.50 9.09 10.04
N PHE A 131 -15.37 8.75 9.09
CA PHE A 131 -14.92 8.12 7.86
C PHE A 131 -13.97 9.02 7.07
N TYR A 132 -14.30 10.30 6.87
CA TYR A 132 -13.46 11.20 6.08
C TYR A 132 -12.10 11.46 6.73
N LEU A 133 -12.01 11.46 8.06
CA LEU A 133 -10.75 11.58 8.78
C LEU A 133 -9.81 10.41 8.46
N PHE A 134 -10.30 9.19 8.60
CA PHE A 134 -9.53 7.97 8.33
C PHE A 134 -9.28 7.75 6.83
N MET A 135 -10.21 8.14 5.96
CA MET A 135 -10.00 8.17 4.50
C MET A 135 -8.85 9.12 4.14
N GLY A 136 -8.81 10.32 4.74
CA GLY A 136 -7.72 11.27 4.54
C GLY A 136 -6.37 10.70 4.97
N LEU A 137 -6.31 10.05 6.13
CA LEU A 137 -5.09 9.35 6.60
C LEU A 137 -4.68 8.22 5.66
N SER A 138 -5.63 7.41 5.18
CA SER A 138 -5.38 6.34 4.22
C SER A 138 -4.81 6.89 2.91
N LEU A 139 -5.39 7.97 2.36
CA LEU A 139 -4.88 8.64 1.17
C LEU A 139 -3.47 9.19 1.38
N LEU A 140 -3.19 9.80 2.54
CA LEU A 140 -1.84 10.25 2.89
C LEU A 140 -0.86 9.07 2.90
N PHE A 141 -1.24 7.93 3.44
CA PHE A 141 -0.40 6.74 3.45
C PHE A 141 -0.15 6.24 2.02
N PHE A 142 -1.19 6.18 1.19
CA PHE A 142 -1.05 5.84 -0.22
C PHE A 142 -0.09 6.78 -0.93
N LEU A 143 -0.14 8.09 -0.68
CA LEU A 143 0.79 9.07 -1.28
C LEU A 143 2.24 8.85 -0.82
N VAL A 144 2.45 8.53 0.46
CA VAL A 144 3.79 8.28 1.03
C VAL A 144 4.38 6.96 0.52
N TYR A 145 3.57 5.90 0.47
CA TYR A 145 4.02 4.55 0.15
C TYR A 145 3.82 4.14 -1.32
N PHE A 146 3.28 5.04 -2.16
CA PHE A 146 3.09 4.76 -3.57
C PHE A 146 4.42 4.32 -4.22
N PRO A 147 4.44 3.22 -5.00
CA PRO A 147 5.65 2.74 -5.63
C PRO A 147 6.11 3.79 -6.63
N ARG A 148 7.34 4.27 -6.42
CA ARG A 148 8.01 5.14 -7.38
C ARG A 148 8.92 4.28 -8.22
N TYR A 149 8.76 4.34 -9.54
CA TYR A 149 9.58 3.57 -10.49
C TYR A 149 11.08 3.78 -10.26
N ALA A 150 11.49 5.01 -9.96
CA ALA A 150 12.89 5.36 -9.66
C ALA A 150 13.46 4.58 -8.47
N THR A 151 12.66 4.31 -7.43
CA THR A 151 13.08 3.51 -6.27
C THR A 151 13.34 2.05 -6.67
N TRP A 152 12.48 1.49 -7.52
CA TRP A 152 12.61 0.11 -7.98
C TRP A 152 13.82 -0.05 -8.91
N GLU A 153 14.03 0.91 -9.81
CA GLU A 153 15.20 0.94 -10.68
C GLU A 153 16.52 1.05 -9.89
N ALA A 154 16.54 1.92 -8.87
CA ALA A 154 17.70 2.08 -7.99
C ALA A 154 18.02 0.78 -7.23
N LEU A 155 17.00 0.08 -6.71
CA LEU A 155 17.17 -1.18 -5.98
C LEU A 155 17.66 -2.32 -6.87
N VAL A 156 17.17 -2.41 -8.11
CA VAL A 156 17.68 -3.39 -9.09
C VAL A 156 19.13 -3.08 -9.46
N LYS A 157 19.48 -1.80 -9.66
CA LYS A 157 20.86 -1.36 -9.91
C LYS A 157 21.78 -1.65 -8.71
N GLU A 158 21.33 -1.45 -7.48
CA GLU A 158 22.10 -1.71 -6.27
C GLU A 158 22.28 -3.22 -6.01
N GLY A 159 21.23 -4.02 -6.21
CA GLY A 159 21.30 -5.48 -6.15
C GLY A 159 22.29 -6.05 -7.17
N ARG A 160 22.33 -5.49 -8.39
CA ARG A 160 23.31 -5.84 -9.43
C ARG A 160 24.75 -5.47 -9.02
N LYS A 161 24.96 -4.32 -8.38
CA LYS A 161 26.29 -3.89 -7.89
C LYS A 161 26.82 -4.76 -6.73
N LYS A 162 25.92 -5.29 -5.89
CA LYS A 162 26.27 -6.15 -4.75
C LYS A 162 26.41 -7.63 -5.11
N ALA A 163 26.08 -8.05 -6.33
CA ALA A 163 26.44 -9.37 -6.84
C ALA A 163 27.98 -9.43 -7.01
N PRO A 164 28.71 -10.23 -6.21
CA PRO A 164 30.15 -10.37 -6.39
C PRO A 164 30.37 -10.90 -7.79
N GLY A 165 31.33 -10.30 -8.49
CA GLY A 165 31.56 -10.55 -9.90
C GLY A 165 31.48 -12.02 -10.29
N ALA A 166 30.80 -12.27 -11.40
CA ALA A 166 31.30 -13.19 -12.41
C ALA A 166 32.76 -12.81 -12.73
N LYS A 167 33.69 -13.17 -11.85
CA LYS A 167 35.10 -13.25 -12.18
C LYS A 167 35.25 -14.51 -13.00
N GLY A 168 35.66 -14.33 -14.25
CA GLY A 168 35.85 -15.39 -15.19
C GLY A 168 36.76 -16.48 -14.65
N LYS A 169 36.44 -17.70 -15.05
CA LYS A 169 37.39 -18.67 -15.56
C LYS A 169 36.81 -19.22 -16.85
#